data_AF-A0A8T7BKS0-F1
#
_entry.id   AF-A0A8T7BKS0-F1
#
_cell.length_a   1.000
_cell.length_b   1.000
_cell.length_c   1.000
_cell.angle_alpha   90.00
_cell.angle_beta   90.00
_cell.angle_gamma   90.00
#
_symmetry.space_group_name_H-M   'P 1'
#
loop_
_entity.id
_entity.type
_entity.pdbx_description
1 polymer ?
#
loop_
_entity_poly.entity_id
_entity_poly.type
_entity_poly.pdbx_seq_one_letter_code
_entity_poly.pdbx_strand_id
1 'polypeptide(L)'
;MLAARNETPKEILLLLLQNIYLQVDDYPKMIEILRELVVLYPKAEHWRSLSAAYSELEQYEKQMAILEMLYESGNLDNGRSQMNLANLYLMHEAPYKAATLIDKGMEEGKIEEEERNLQLLAQSWQQSQEMQESLEPLVKATKIAEDGNLHVRLAQSYINLDMYEEAVAALQEGLRKGGIDRPDQANLMLGMAHFELLKYDAAIAAFTNAGKDKRSTKASEDWIKYAKSEQSRKQQIEASFASRRQ
;
A
#
# COMPACT_ATOMS: atom_id res chain seq x y z
N MET A 1 2.69 -45.31 -2.83
CA MET A 1 3.03 -46.76 -2.83
C MET A 1 4.03 -47.10 -1.68
N LEU A 2 3.74 -46.69 -0.44
CA LEU A 2 4.55 -47.01 0.77
C LEU A 2 3.71 -47.54 1.95
N ALA A 3 2.37 -47.45 1.86
CA ALA A 3 1.44 -47.98 2.86
C ALA A 3 1.39 -49.52 2.96
N ALA A 4 2.16 -50.25 2.14
CA ALA A 4 2.11 -51.71 2.07
C ALA A 4 3.00 -52.44 3.11
N ARG A 5 3.72 -51.73 4.00
CA ARG A 5 4.70 -52.35 4.90
C ARG A 5 4.56 -52.09 6.41
N ASN A 6 3.56 -51.37 6.90
CA ASN A 6 3.41 -51.02 8.34
C ASN A 6 4.65 -50.35 8.98
N GLU A 7 5.60 -49.87 8.19
CA GLU A 7 6.80 -49.17 8.65
C GLU A 7 6.68 -47.71 8.24
N THR A 8 6.93 -46.78 9.17
CA THR A 8 7.02 -45.35 8.88
C THR A 8 8.13 -45.12 7.84
N PRO A 9 7.83 -44.56 6.65
CA PRO A 9 8.84 -44.28 5.64
C PRO A 9 9.93 -43.37 6.19
N LYS A 10 11.20 -43.70 5.95
CA LYS A 10 12.32 -42.85 6.38
C LYS A 10 12.24 -41.48 5.72
N GLU A 11 12.39 -40.42 6.50
CA GLU A 11 12.37 -39.01 6.04
C GLU A 11 13.21 -38.78 4.78
N ILE A 12 14.43 -39.31 4.73
CA ILE A 12 15.34 -39.17 3.59
C ILE A 12 14.78 -39.71 2.27
N LEU A 13 13.95 -40.76 2.31
CA LEU A 13 13.32 -41.32 1.11
C LEU A 13 12.20 -40.42 0.61
N LEU A 14 11.42 -39.83 1.51
CA LEU A 14 10.39 -38.87 1.17
C LEU A 14 11.00 -37.57 0.60
N LEU A 15 12.11 -37.09 1.19
CA LEU A 15 12.87 -35.96 0.65
C LEU A 15 13.45 -36.25 -0.74
N LEU A 16 13.93 -37.48 -0.99
CA LEU A 16 14.37 -37.87 -2.32
C LEU A 16 13.21 -37.84 -3.33
N LEU A 17 12.05 -38.39 -2.96
CA LEU A 17 10.85 -38.36 -3.82
C LEU A 17 10.38 -36.92 -4.09
N GLN A 18 10.37 -36.06 -3.08
CA GLN A 18 10.08 -34.63 -3.24
C GLN A 18 10.99 -34.00 -4.30
N ASN A 19 12.30 -34.23 -4.22
CA ASN A 19 13.25 -33.69 -5.19
C ASN A 19 13.06 -34.25 -6.60
N ILE A 20 12.75 -35.55 -6.73
CA ILE A 20 12.45 -36.15 -8.04
C ILE A 20 11.23 -35.49 -8.68
N TYR A 21 10.13 -35.32 -7.91
CA TYR A 21 8.93 -34.69 -8.43
C TYR A 21 9.12 -33.21 -8.75
N LEU A 22 9.94 -32.49 -7.96
CA LEU A 22 10.34 -31.12 -8.27
C LEU A 22 11.11 -31.04 -9.60
N GLN A 23 12.04 -31.96 -9.87
CA GLN A 23 12.83 -31.94 -11.12
C GLN A 23 12.02 -32.19 -12.39
N VAL A 24 10.84 -32.80 -12.28
CA VAL A 24 9.95 -33.08 -13.41
C VAL A 24 8.68 -32.21 -13.37
N ASP A 25 8.66 -31.18 -12.52
CA ASP A 25 7.53 -30.25 -12.32
C ASP A 25 6.19 -30.97 -12.01
N ASP A 26 6.24 -32.17 -11.41
CA ASP A 26 5.05 -32.94 -11.01
C ASP A 26 4.60 -32.50 -9.61
N TYR A 27 4.16 -31.24 -9.50
CA TYR A 27 3.69 -30.64 -8.26
C TYR A 27 2.53 -31.39 -7.59
N PRO A 28 1.54 -31.96 -8.32
CA PRO A 28 0.49 -32.76 -7.69
C PRO A 28 1.05 -33.95 -6.90
N LYS A 29 1.97 -34.74 -7.47
CA LYS A 29 2.61 -35.84 -6.73
C LYS A 29 3.57 -35.33 -5.65
N MET A 30 4.26 -34.22 -5.90
CA MET A 30 5.10 -33.58 -4.89
C MET A 30 4.28 -33.21 -3.64
N ILE A 31 3.07 -32.67 -3.81
CA ILE A 31 2.16 -32.33 -2.72
C ILE A 31 1.73 -33.58 -1.94
N GLU A 32 1.47 -34.71 -2.60
CA GLU A 32 1.16 -35.98 -1.89
C GLU A 32 2.31 -36.36 -0.94
N ILE A 33 3.56 -36.32 -1.43
CA ILE A 33 4.75 -36.62 -0.62
C ILE A 33 4.96 -35.60 0.49
N LEU A 34 4.78 -34.32 0.18
CA LEU A 34 4.93 -33.24 1.16
C LEU A 34 3.89 -33.31 2.28
N ARG A 35 2.66 -33.73 1.97
CA ARG A 35 1.62 -34.00 2.97
C ARG A 35 1.99 -35.16 3.89
N GLU A 36 2.58 -36.23 3.36
CA GLU A 36 3.14 -37.30 4.20
C GLU A 36 4.29 -36.79 5.08
N LEU A 37 5.20 -35.99 4.52
CA LEU A 37 6.32 -35.38 5.25
C LEU A 37 5.84 -34.54 6.44
N VAL A 38 4.88 -33.63 6.25
CA VAL A 38 4.43 -32.77 7.35
C VAL A 38 3.64 -33.52 8.44
N VAL A 39 3.01 -34.65 8.10
CA VAL A 39 2.31 -35.50 9.08
C VAL A 39 3.30 -36.34 9.89
N LEU A 40 4.28 -36.95 9.24
CA LEU A 40 5.24 -37.85 9.89
C LEU A 40 6.40 -37.10 10.56
N TYR A 41 6.78 -35.95 10.00
CA TYR A 41 7.94 -35.15 10.38
C TYR A 41 7.59 -33.65 10.32
N PRO A 42 6.86 -33.08 11.29
CA PRO A 42 6.30 -31.72 11.22
C PRO A 42 7.37 -30.61 11.40
N LYS A 43 8.34 -30.53 10.50
CA LYS A 43 9.41 -29.51 10.47
C LYS A 43 8.99 -28.32 9.60
N ALA A 44 9.47 -27.12 9.96
CA ALA A 44 9.16 -25.90 9.24
C ALA A 44 9.57 -25.97 7.75
N GLU A 45 10.69 -26.63 7.45
CA GLU A 45 11.21 -26.81 6.08
C GLU A 45 10.23 -27.55 5.17
N HIS A 46 9.52 -28.54 5.71
CA HIS A 46 8.56 -29.35 4.96
C HIS A 46 7.28 -28.56 4.69
N TRP A 47 6.83 -27.78 5.68
CA TRP A 47 5.73 -26.84 5.50
C TRP A 47 6.07 -25.74 4.49
N ARG A 48 7.28 -25.17 4.52
CA ARG A 48 7.74 -24.20 3.50
C ARG A 48 7.74 -24.81 2.10
N SER A 49 8.21 -26.05 1.97
CA SER A 49 8.19 -26.78 0.69
C SER A 49 6.77 -27.04 0.20
N LEU A 50 5.85 -27.41 1.10
CA LEU A 50 4.43 -27.60 0.79
C LEU A 50 3.75 -26.29 0.36
N SER A 51 4.05 -25.19 1.06
CA SER A 51 3.61 -23.85 0.67
C SER A 51 4.10 -23.47 -0.73
N ALA A 52 5.37 -23.74 -1.05
CA ALA A 52 5.92 -23.46 -2.37
C ALA A 52 5.22 -24.29 -3.46
N ALA A 53 5.01 -25.58 -3.23
CA ALA A 53 4.29 -26.44 -4.18
C ALA A 53 2.83 -26.00 -4.40
N TYR A 54 2.14 -25.49 -3.38
CA TYR A 54 0.82 -24.89 -3.57
C TYR A 54 0.86 -23.59 -4.38
N SER A 55 1.93 -22.79 -4.24
CA SER A 55 2.14 -21.57 -5.04
C SER A 55 2.24 -21.90 -6.53
N GLU A 56 2.99 -22.94 -6.89
CA GLU A 56 3.20 -23.38 -8.29
C GLU A 56 1.91 -23.87 -8.96
N LEU A 57 0.95 -24.34 -8.16
CA LEU A 57 -0.38 -24.74 -8.63
C LEU A 57 -1.45 -23.65 -8.44
N GLU A 58 -1.04 -22.42 -8.13
CA GLU A 58 -1.93 -21.28 -7.88
C GLU A 58 -2.98 -21.55 -6.78
N GLN A 59 -2.69 -22.49 -5.87
CA GLN A 59 -3.54 -22.83 -4.72
C GLN A 59 -3.26 -21.89 -3.55
N TYR A 60 -3.44 -20.59 -3.81
CA TYR A 60 -3.00 -19.52 -2.94
C TYR A 60 -3.66 -19.51 -1.55
N GLU A 61 -4.92 -19.95 -1.44
CA GLU A 61 -5.60 -20.08 -0.14
C GLU A 61 -4.87 -21.07 0.79
N LYS A 62 -4.44 -22.21 0.23
CA LYS A 62 -3.68 -23.23 0.99
C LYS A 62 -2.26 -22.75 1.29
N GLN A 63 -1.64 -22.05 0.35
CA GLN A 63 -0.34 -21.40 0.58
C GLN A 63 -0.42 -20.41 1.73
N MET A 64 -1.42 -19.52 1.72
CA MET A 64 -1.64 -18.51 2.76
C MET A 64 -1.82 -19.17 4.13
N ALA A 65 -2.66 -20.20 4.24
CA ALA A 65 -2.88 -20.90 5.51
C ALA A 65 -1.59 -21.50 6.10
N ILE A 66 -0.71 -22.06 5.26
CA ILE A 66 0.58 -22.60 5.72
C ILE A 66 1.54 -21.49 6.13
N LEU A 67 1.63 -20.41 5.33
CA LEU A 67 2.51 -19.28 5.65
C LEU A 67 2.05 -18.55 6.92
N GLU A 68 0.75 -18.40 7.13
CA GLU A 68 0.18 -17.83 8.35
C GLU A 68 0.54 -18.69 9.57
N MET A 69 0.37 -20.01 9.50
CA MET A 69 0.81 -20.93 10.56
C MET A 69 2.34 -20.83 10.82
N LEU A 70 3.16 -20.71 9.77
CA LEU A 70 4.61 -20.53 9.92
C LEU A 70 4.93 -19.18 10.57
N TYR A 71 4.18 -18.12 10.26
CA TYR A 71 4.35 -16.80 10.86
C TYR A 71 3.99 -16.81 12.35
N GLU A 72 2.83 -17.36 12.70
CA GLU A 72 2.37 -17.46 14.09
C GLU A 72 3.30 -18.31 14.97
N SER A 73 3.92 -19.34 14.39
CA SER A 73 4.90 -20.19 15.09
C SER A 73 6.32 -19.61 15.13
N GLY A 74 6.55 -18.42 14.57
CA GLY A 74 7.86 -17.76 14.51
C GLY A 74 8.83 -18.38 13.49
N ASN A 75 8.35 -19.24 12.59
CA ASN A 75 9.15 -19.92 11.57
C ASN A 75 9.15 -19.19 10.20
N LEU A 76 8.54 -17.99 10.13
CA LEU A 76 8.53 -17.08 8.97
C LEU A 76 9.27 -15.77 9.31
N ASP A 77 10.59 -15.85 9.40
CA ASP A 77 11.47 -14.79 9.93
C ASP A 77 12.18 -13.93 8.86
N ASN A 78 12.02 -14.28 7.57
CA ASN A 78 12.60 -13.53 6.46
C ASN A 78 11.57 -12.54 5.87
N GLY A 79 11.98 -11.28 5.67
CA GLY A 79 11.17 -10.22 5.07
C GLY A 79 10.54 -10.58 3.73
N ARG A 80 11.23 -11.30 2.84
CA ARG A 80 10.65 -11.74 1.55
C ARG A 80 9.45 -12.66 1.75
N SER A 81 9.55 -13.58 2.69
CA SER A 81 8.47 -14.53 2.98
C SER A 81 7.30 -13.86 3.71
N GLN A 82 7.60 -12.90 4.59
CA GLN A 82 6.58 -12.06 5.23
C GLN A 82 5.84 -11.18 4.21
N MET A 83 6.57 -10.54 3.29
CA MET A 83 5.98 -9.79 2.18
C MET A 83 5.14 -10.68 1.27
N ASN A 84 5.53 -11.93 1.03
CA ASN A 84 4.69 -12.87 0.29
C ASN A 84 3.37 -13.13 1.01
N LEU A 85 3.40 -13.39 2.32
CA LEU A 85 2.19 -13.56 3.12
C LEU A 85 1.30 -12.29 3.13
N ALA A 86 1.90 -11.10 3.22
CA ALA A 86 1.15 -9.84 3.13
C ALA A 86 0.42 -9.67 1.79
N ASN A 87 1.06 -10.02 0.67
CA ASN A 87 0.42 -9.99 -0.65
C ASN A 87 -0.73 -11.02 -0.76
N LEU A 88 -0.57 -12.21 -0.17
CA LEU A 88 -1.64 -13.21 -0.10
C LEU A 88 -2.84 -12.70 0.73
N TYR A 89 -2.59 -12.04 1.86
CA TYR A 89 -3.66 -11.39 2.62
C TYR A 89 -4.41 -10.35 1.79
N LEU A 90 -3.70 -9.50 1.04
CA LEU A 90 -4.35 -8.51 0.17
C LEU A 90 -5.19 -9.15 -0.94
N MET A 91 -4.66 -10.21 -1.56
CA MET A 91 -5.39 -10.96 -2.59
C MET A 91 -6.66 -11.62 -2.05
N HIS A 92 -6.67 -11.99 -0.77
CA HIS A 92 -7.81 -12.57 -0.07
C HIS A 92 -8.59 -11.53 0.77
N GLU A 93 -8.52 -10.25 0.41
CA GLU A 93 -9.31 -9.17 1.02
C GLU A 93 -9.13 -9.02 2.54
N ALA A 94 -7.93 -9.32 3.04
CA ALA A 94 -7.52 -9.15 4.43
C ALA A 94 -6.48 -8.02 4.63
N PRO A 95 -6.74 -6.77 4.20
CA PRO A 95 -5.76 -5.69 4.17
C PRO A 95 -5.22 -5.30 5.55
N TYR A 96 -6.03 -5.39 6.61
CA TYR A 96 -5.57 -5.11 7.97
C TYR A 96 -4.50 -6.09 8.44
N LYS A 97 -4.64 -7.39 8.11
CA LYS A 97 -3.61 -8.40 8.41
C LYS A 97 -2.33 -8.16 7.62
N ALA A 98 -2.46 -7.74 6.36
CA ALA A 98 -1.30 -7.36 5.55
C ALA A 98 -0.55 -6.18 6.16
N ALA A 99 -1.27 -5.11 6.51
CA ALA A 99 -0.68 -3.90 7.06
C ALA A 99 0.03 -4.16 8.40
N THR A 100 -0.66 -4.81 9.35
CA THR A 100 -0.08 -5.15 10.67
C THR A 100 1.15 -6.06 10.56
N LEU A 101 1.15 -7.02 9.63
CA LEU A 101 2.31 -7.88 9.40
C LEU A 101 3.49 -7.09 8.82
N ILE A 102 3.25 -6.24 7.81
CA ILE A 102 4.31 -5.44 7.19
C ILE A 102 4.90 -4.47 8.23
N ASP A 103 4.04 -3.77 8.96
CA ASP A 103 4.42 -2.78 9.97
C ASP A 103 5.29 -3.41 11.06
N LYS A 104 4.80 -4.50 11.67
CA LYS A 104 5.58 -5.27 12.65
C LYS A 104 6.88 -5.81 12.07
N GLY A 105 6.87 -6.30 10.83
CA GLY A 105 8.07 -6.78 10.15
C GLY A 105 9.11 -5.67 9.96
N MET A 106 8.70 -4.43 9.70
CA MET A 106 9.58 -3.26 9.62
C MET A 106 10.11 -2.86 11.00
N GLU A 107 9.26 -2.82 12.03
CA GLU A 107 9.66 -2.53 13.42
C GLU A 107 10.69 -3.54 13.95
N GLU A 108 10.54 -4.82 13.60
CA GLU A 108 11.47 -5.89 13.96
C GLU A 108 12.72 -5.93 13.07
N GLY A 109 12.82 -5.06 12.05
CA GLY A 109 13.94 -5.02 11.10
C GLY A 109 14.00 -6.22 10.16
N LYS A 110 12.92 -7.00 10.04
CA LYS A 110 12.81 -8.15 9.13
C LYS A 110 12.43 -7.75 7.72
N ILE A 111 11.58 -6.73 7.57
CA ILE A 111 11.19 -6.13 6.30
C ILE A 111 11.92 -4.79 6.17
N GLU A 112 12.60 -4.59 5.04
CA GLU A 112 13.28 -3.33 4.77
C GLU A 112 12.27 -2.21 4.47
N GLU A 113 12.51 -1.03 5.05
CA GLU A 113 11.77 0.22 4.78
C GLU A 113 12.17 0.83 3.41
N GLU A 114 12.14 0.03 2.35
CA GLU A 114 12.31 0.53 0.98
C GLU A 114 11.00 1.14 0.46
N GLU A 115 11.11 2.01 -0.55
CA GLU A 115 9.99 2.77 -1.11
C GLU A 115 8.80 1.88 -1.48
N ARG A 116 9.05 0.71 -2.08
CA ARG A 116 8.02 -0.24 -2.51
C ARG A 116 7.26 -0.84 -1.33
N ASN A 117 7.95 -1.22 -0.26
CA ASN A 117 7.32 -1.87 0.89
C ASN A 117 6.53 -0.85 1.72
N LEU A 118 7.05 0.38 1.86
CA LEU A 118 6.34 1.48 2.50
C LEU A 118 5.07 1.86 1.73
N GLN A 119 5.12 1.88 0.40
CA GLN A 119 3.91 2.08 -0.41
C GLN A 119 2.89 0.97 -0.22
N LEU A 120 3.32 -0.30 -0.14
CA LEU A 120 2.41 -1.42 0.11
C LEU A 120 1.79 -1.33 1.51
N LEU A 121 2.56 -0.94 2.53
CA LEU A 121 2.06 -0.73 3.88
C LEU A 121 1.00 0.39 3.91
N ALA A 122 1.31 1.55 3.33
CA ALA A 122 0.36 2.66 3.23
C ALA A 122 -0.93 2.24 2.48
N GLN A 123 -0.78 1.52 1.37
CA GLN A 123 -1.92 1.01 0.60
C GLN A 123 -2.76 0.02 1.41
N SER A 124 -2.11 -0.85 2.18
CA SER A 124 -2.78 -1.86 3.01
C SER A 124 -3.60 -1.20 4.11
N TRP A 125 -3.05 -0.18 4.78
CA TRP A 125 -3.79 0.65 5.74
C TRP A 125 -4.99 1.36 5.11
N GLN A 126 -4.81 1.94 3.92
CA GLN A 126 -5.92 2.59 3.20
C GLN A 126 -7.04 1.61 2.82
N GLN A 127 -6.70 0.41 2.36
CA GLN A 127 -7.67 -0.62 2.02
C GLN A 127 -8.40 -1.16 3.26
N SER A 128 -7.77 -1.13 4.43
CA SER A 128 -8.42 -1.45 5.70
C SER A 128 -9.21 -0.30 6.33
N GLN A 129 -9.33 0.85 5.63
CA GLN A 129 -9.98 2.08 6.12
C GLN A 129 -9.24 2.78 7.28
N GLU A 130 -7.99 2.40 7.54
CA GLU A 130 -7.10 3.00 8.55
C GLU A 130 -6.30 4.12 7.87
N MET A 131 -7.01 5.20 7.51
CA MET A 131 -6.42 6.27 6.69
C MET A 131 -5.28 7.01 7.41
N GLN A 132 -5.38 7.18 8.72
CA GLN A 132 -4.39 7.92 9.53
C GLN A 132 -3.06 7.16 9.60
N GLU A 133 -3.15 5.84 9.77
CA GLU A 133 -2.06 4.87 9.85
C GLU A 133 -1.29 4.80 8.54
N SER A 134 -1.96 5.06 7.42
CA SER A 134 -1.31 5.12 6.10
C SER A 134 -0.37 6.30 5.91
N LEU A 135 -0.47 7.35 6.73
CA LEU A 135 0.27 8.59 6.52
C LEU A 135 1.76 8.44 6.82
N GLU A 136 2.14 7.82 7.94
CA GLU A 136 3.53 7.64 8.32
C GLU A 136 4.35 6.88 7.24
N PRO A 137 3.94 5.67 6.79
CA PRO A 137 4.69 4.94 5.77
C PRO A 137 4.72 5.71 4.44
N LEU A 138 3.65 6.43 4.09
CA LEU A 138 3.63 7.25 2.88
C LEU A 138 4.58 8.44 2.98
N VAL A 139 4.67 9.11 4.14
CA VAL A 139 5.67 10.16 4.41
C VAL A 139 7.08 9.59 4.29
N LYS A 140 7.37 8.44 4.89
CA LYS A 140 8.68 7.77 4.75
C LYS A 140 8.99 7.51 3.27
N ALA A 141 8.03 6.98 2.51
CA ALA A 141 8.20 6.71 1.07
C ALA A 141 8.51 7.99 0.28
N THR A 142 7.87 9.13 0.58
CA THR A 142 8.16 10.41 -0.12
C THR A 142 9.60 10.89 0.05
N LYS A 143 10.24 10.56 1.18
CA LYS A 143 11.64 10.92 1.46
C LYS A 143 12.63 10.08 0.64
N ILE A 144 12.22 8.89 0.21
CA ILE A 144 13.02 7.97 -0.60
C ILE A 144 12.82 8.21 -2.08
N ALA A 145 11.57 8.47 -2.50
CA ALA A 145 11.23 8.67 -3.91
C ALA A 145 12.10 9.74 -4.57
N GLU A 146 12.36 9.59 -5.86
CA GLU A 146 13.15 10.57 -6.63
C GLU A 146 12.26 11.65 -7.27
N ASP A 147 10.98 11.37 -7.45
CA ASP A 147 10.00 12.27 -8.06
C ASP A 147 8.95 12.81 -7.06
N GLY A 148 8.07 13.66 -7.57
CA GLY A 148 6.96 14.27 -6.82
C GLY A 148 5.66 13.46 -6.81
N ASN A 149 5.56 12.30 -7.47
CA ASN A 149 4.31 11.55 -7.58
C ASN A 149 3.84 11.04 -6.21
N LEU A 150 4.75 10.56 -5.35
CA LEU A 150 4.38 10.14 -4.00
C LEU A 150 3.93 11.30 -3.11
N HIS A 151 4.46 12.51 -3.33
CA HIS A 151 3.98 13.70 -2.64
C HIS A 151 2.53 14.05 -3.03
N VAL A 152 2.16 13.87 -4.30
CA VAL A 152 0.77 14.05 -4.76
C VAL A 152 -0.15 13.01 -4.12
N ARG A 153 0.28 11.75 -4.05
CA ARG A 153 -0.48 10.69 -3.34
C ARG A 153 -0.64 10.99 -1.86
N LEU A 154 0.43 11.43 -1.19
CA LEU A 154 0.40 11.85 0.21
C LEU A 154 -0.60 13.00 0.43
N ALA A 155 -0.58 14.00 -0.45
CA ALA A 155 -1.54 15.09 -0.37
C ALA A 155 -2.99 14.64 -0.56
N GLN A 156 -3.24 13.66 -1.44
CA GLN A 156 -4.58 13.08 -1.58
C GLN A 156 -5.04 12.43 -0.27
N SER A 157 -4.15 11.70 0.42
CA SER A 157 -4.44 11.10 1.72
C SER A 157 -4.74 12.17 2.77
N TYR A 158 -3.97 13.26 2.80
CA TYR A 158 -4.25 14.40 3.69
C TYR A 158 -5.59 15.06 3.39
N ILE A 159 -5.94 15.29 2.11
CA ILE A 159 -7.24 15.85 1.72
C ILE A 159 -8.40 14.95 2.18
N ASN A 160 -8.26 13.63 2.04
CA ASN A 160 -9.29 12.68 2.50
C ASN A 160 -9.51 12.72 4.02
N LEU A 161 -8.53 13.24 4.77
CA LEU A 161 -8.57 13.41 6.22
C LEU A 161 -8.84 14.86 6.64
N ASP A 162 -9.24 15.73 5.70
CA ASP A 162 -9.43 17.17 5.92
C ASP A 162 -8.18 17.92 6.46
N MET A 163 -6.99 17.35 6.25
CA MET A 163 -5.69 17.90 6.65
C MET A 163 -5.14 18.82 5.55
N TYR A 164 -5.83 19.94 5.31
CA TYR A 164 -5.57 20.79 4.15
C TYR A 164 -4.22 21.53 4.20
N GLU A 165 -3.73 21.91 5.38
CA GLU A 165 -2.40 22.50 5.52
C GLU A 165 -1.28 21.55 5.09
N GLU A 166 -1.34 20.30 5.55
CA GLU A 166 -0.39 19.25 5.22
C GLU A 166 -0.48 18.85 3.74
N ALA A 167 -1.70 18.82 3.19
CA ALA A 167 -1.91 18.60 1.76
C ALA A 167 -1.24 19.68 0.91
N VAL A 168 -1.37 20.96 1.29
CA VAL A 168 -0.70 22.09 0.61
C VAL A 168 0.82 21.90 0.66
N ALA A 169 1.38 21.58 1.83
CA ALA A 169 2.82 21.39 1.99
C ALA A 169 3.34 20.24 1.11
N ALA A 170 2.65 19.10 1.12
CA ALA A 170 3.00 17.95 0.30
C ALA A 170 2.93 18.28 -1.21
N LEU A 171 1.87 18.94 -1.68
CA LEU A 171 1.72 19.31 -3.10
C LEU A 171 2.79 20.29 -3.56
N GLN A 172 3.10 21.30 -2.74
CA GLN A 172 4.16 22.26 -3.06
C GLN A 172 5.52 21.57 -3.17
N GLU A 173 5.83 20.65 -2.25
CA GLU A 173 7.07 19.89 -2.29
C GLU A 173 7.14 18.97 -3.52
N GLY A 174 6.06 18.26 -3.84
CA GLY A 174 5.98 17.44 -5.05
C GLY A 174 6.17 18.26 -6.32
N LEU A 175 5.49 19.41 -6.43
CA LEU A 175 5.62 20.32 -7.58
C LEU A 175 7.03 20.90 -7.70
N ARG A 176 7.69 21.19 -6.57
CA ARG A 176 9.07 21.68 -6.52
C ARG A 176 10.05 20.60 -6.98
N LYS A 177 9.85 19.35 -6.54
CA LYS A 177 10.69 18.19 -6.88
C LYS A 177 10.56 17.80 -8.35
N GLY A 178 9.39 18.00 -8.94
CA GLY A 178 9.12 17.70 -10.35
C GLY A 178 8.91 16.20 -10.59
N GLY A 179 8.92 15.78 -11.86
CA GLY A 179 8.67 14.38 -12.23
C GLY A 179 7.23 13.89 -12.00
N ILE A 180 6.28 14.79 -11.73
CA ILE A 180 4.86 14.45 -11.59
C ILE A 180 4.24 14.18 -12.96
N ASP A 181 3.52 13.07 -13.10
CA ASP A 181 2.87 12.67 -14.35
C ASP A 181 1.76 13.65 -14.80
N ARG A 182 1.00 14.15 -13.82
CA ARG A 182 -0.11 15.10 -13.99
C ARG A 182 0.09 16.35 -13.12
N PRO A 183 1.04 17.24 -13.46
CA PRO A 183 1.30 18.43 -12.66
C PRO A 183 0.10 19.38 -12.65
N ASP A 184 -0.74 19.32 -13.68
CA ASP A 184 -2.01 20.04 -13.75
C ASP A 184 -3.03 19.56 -12.71
N GLN A 185 -3.12 18.25 -12.46
CA GLN A 185 -3.98 17.68 -11.42
C GLN A 185 -3.45 18.01 -10.02
N ALA A 186 -2.12 17.95 -9.82
CA ALA A 186 -1.51 18.39 -8.57
C ALA A 186 -1.81 19.88 -8.28
N ASN A 187 -1.79 20.74 -9.30
CA ASN A 187 -2.18 22.15 -9.15
C ASN A 187 -3.70 22.34 -8.88
N LEU A 188 -4.56 21.49 -9.45
CA LEU A 188 -6.01 21.50 -9.11
C LEU A 188 -6.21 21.15 -7.63
N MET A 189 -5.59 20.07 -7.15
CA MET A 189 -5.65 19.67 -5.73
C MET A 189 -5.09 20.77 -4.82
N LEU A 190 -4.00 21.43 -5.24
CA LEU A 190 -3.39 22.52 -4.47
C LEU A 190 -4.34 23.71 -4.37
N GLY A 191 -5.04 24.02 -5.47
CA GLY A 191 -6.06 25.06 -5.49
C GLY A 191 -7.25 24.71 -4.58
N MET A 192 -7.72 23.47 -4.61
CA MET A 192 -8.81 22.99 -3.73
C MET A 192 -8.40 23.08 -2.25
N ALA A 193 -7.22 22.58 -1.89
CA ALA A 193 -6.74 22.65 -0.51
C ALA A 193 -6.57 24.10 -0.03
N HIS A 194 -6.04 25.00 -0.86
CA HIS A 194 -6.02 26.43 -0.53
C HIS A 194 -7.41 27.06 -0.40
N PHE A 195 -8.37 26.62 -1.21
CA PHE A 195 -9.75 27.10 -1.17
C PHE A 195 -10.43 26.70 0.15
N GLU A 196 -10.28 25.45 0.60
CA GLU A 196 -10.80 24.99 1.90
C GLU A 196 -10.17 25.76 3.08
N LEU A 197 -8.90 26.14 2.95
CA LEU A 197 -8.23 27.03 3.90
C LEU A 197 -8.63 28.52 3.80
N LEU A 198 -9.62 28.85 2.97
CA LEU A 198 -10.09 30.20 2.68
C LEU A 198 -8.99 31.14 2.12
N LYS A 199 -7.93 30.57 1.57
CA LYS A 199 -6.80 31.28 0.94
C LYS A 199 -7.08 31.48 -0.55
N TYR A 200 -8.14 32.25 -0.85
CA TYR A 200 -8.69 32.36 -2.21
C TYR A 200 -7.69 32.83 -3.26
N ASP A 201 -6.80 33.79 -2.95
CA ASP A 201 -5.80 34.27 -3.91
C ASP A 201 -4.79 33.16 -4.28
N ALA A 202 -4.35 32.39 -3.29
CA ALA A 202 -3.46 31.24 -3.51
C ALA A 202 -4.18 30.12 -4.29
N ALA A 203 -5.46 29.87 -3.97
CA ALA A 203 -6.29 28.92 -4.69
C ALA A 203 -6.42 29.29 -6.17
N ILE A 204 -6.77 30.55 -6.47
CA ILE A 204 -6.90 31.07 -7.84
C ILE A 204 -5.57 30.95 -8.60
N ALA A 205 -4.43 31.24 -7.95
CA ALA A 205 -3.11 31.10 -8.57
C ALA A 205 -2.80 29.63 -8.94
N ALA A 206 -3.06 28.69 -8.03
CA ALA A 206 -2.87 27.27 -8.27
C ALA A 206 -3.79 26.75 -9.38
N PHE A 207 -5.08 27.10 -9.35
CA PHE A 207 -6.00 26.77 -10.44
C PHE A 207 -5.51 27.34 -11.78
N THR A 208 -5.07 28.60 -11.81
CA THR A 208 -4.53 29.23 -13.03
C THR A 208 -3.33 28.46 -13.60
N ASN A 209 -2.45 27.93 -12.73
CA ASN A 209 -1.35 27.08 -13.16
C ASN A 209 -1.84 25.75 -13.74
N ALA A 210 -2.85 25.12 -13.13
CA ALA A 210 -3.46 23.91 -13.69
C ALA A 210 -4.07 24.15 -15.08
N GLY A 211 -4.71 25.29 -15.29
CA GLY A 211 -5.36 25.65 -16.56
C GLY A 211 -4.42 25.81 -17.76
N LYS A 212 -3.09 25.86 -17.53
CA LYS A 212 -2.08 25.86 -18.59
C LYS A 212 -2.06 24.55 -19.38
N ASP A 213 -2.47 23.43 -18.76
CA ASP A 213 -2.70 22.17 -19.46
C ASP A 213 -4.12 22.13 -20.03
N LYS A 214 -4.23 21.86 -21.34
CA LYS A 214 -5.50 21.80 -22.07
C LYS A 214 -6.51 20.82 -21.44
N ARG A 215 -6.02 19.76 -20.79
CA ARG A 215 -6.87 18.74 -20.14
C ARG A 215 -7.57 19.26 -18.89
N SER A 216 -7.05 20.33 -18.29
CA SER A 216 -7.53 20.90 -17.03
C SER A 216 -8.02 22.35 -17.15
N THR A 217 -7.94 22.97 -18.34
CA THR A 217 -8.41 24.33 -18.59
C THR A 217 -9.86 24.55 -18.14
N LYS A 218 -10.79 23.68 -18.53
CA LYS A 218 -12.20 23.84 -18.19
C LYS A 218 -12.45 23.77 -16.67
N ALA A 219 -11.88 22.75 -16.03
CA ALA A 219 -11.98 22.59 -14.57
C ALA A 219 -11.37 23.80 -13.84
N SER A 220 -10.21 24.27 -14.30
CA SER A 220 -9.54 25.46 -13.77
C SER A 220 -10.41 26.72 -13.88
N GLU A 221 -11.02 26.98 -15.04
CA GLU A 221 -11.89 28.15 -15.23
C GLU A 221 -13.09 28.14 -14.29
N ASP A 222 -13.74 26.97 -14.16
CA ASP A 222 -14.91 26.79 -13.29
C ASP A 222 -14.53 27.00 -11.82
N TRP A 223 -13.41 26.44 -11.36
CA TRP A 223 -12.89 26.64 -10.01
C TRP A 223 -12.47 28.09 -9.73
N ILE A 224 -11.81 28.77 -10.67
CA ILE A 224 -11.43 30.19 -10.52
C ILE A 224 -12.68 31.06 -10.37
N LYS A 225 -13.71 30.80 -11.20
CA LYS A 225 -14.99 31.53 -11.11
C LYS A 225 -15.63 31.34 -9.75
N TYR A 226 -15.67 30.09 -9.26
CA TYR A 226 -16.24 29.78 -7.96
C TYR A 226 -15.46 30.43 -6.81
N ALA A 227 -14.12 30.30 -6.80
CA ALA A 227 -13.26 30.91 -5.79
C ALA A 227 -13.42 32.43 -5.70
N LYS A 228 -13.51 33.13 -6.84
CA LYS A 228 -13.74 34.59 -6.88
C LYS A 228 -15.11 34.99 -6.31
N SER A 229 -16.13 34.20 -6.61
CA SER A 229 -17.48 34.42 -6.08
C SER A 229 -17.48 34.31 -4.55
N GLU A 230 -16.85 33.27 -4.02
CA GLU A 230 -16.75 33.03 -2.58
C GLU A 230 -15.90 34.08 -1.85
N GLN A 231 -14.78 34.48 -2.44
CA GLN A 231 -13.97 35.59 -1.94
C GLN A 231 -14.78 36.88 -1.84
N SER A 232 -15.52 37.22 -2.89
CA SER A 232 -16.37 38.43 -2.93
C SER A 232 -17.48 38.37 -1.88
N ARG A 233 -18.11 37.20 -1.71
CA ARG A 233 -19.14 36.95 -0.70
C ARG A 233 -18.60 37.17 0.71
N LYS A 234 -17.42 36.62 1.03
CA LYS A 234 -16.75 36.80 2.32
C LYS A 234 -16.46 38.27 2.61
N GLN A 235 -15.89 38.99 1.65
CA GLN A 235 -15.59 40.43 1.79
C GLN A 235 -16.84 41.27 2.05
N GLN A 236 -17.96 40.99 1.37
CA GLN A 236 -19.22 41.69 1.59
C GLN A 236 -19.77 41.45 3.00
N ILE A 237 -19.70 40.20 3.49
CA ILE A 237 -20.12 39.84 4.84
C ILE A 237 -19.27 40.59 5.87
N GLU A 238 -17.95 40.56 5.73
CA GLU A 238 -17.01 41.25 6.61
C GLU A 238 -17.25 42.77 6.64
N ALA A 239 -17.44 43.39 5.47
CA ALA A 239 -17.78 44.80 5.36
C ALA A 239 -19.11 45.14 6.06
N SER A 240 -20.13 44.29 5.91
CA SER A 240 -21.43 44.50 6.55
C SER A 240 -21.37 44.46 8.08
N PHE A 241 -20.51 43.62 8.65
CA PHE A 241 -20.28 43.55 10.09
C PHE A 241 -19.49 44.76 10.60
N ALA A 242 -18.50 45.22 9.84
CA ALA A 242 -17.71 46.41 10.18
C ALA A 242 -18.61 47.66 10.26
N SER A 243 -19.50 47.85 9.27
CA SER A 243 -20.42 49.00 9.22
C SER A 243 -21.51 49.00 10.31
N ARG A 244 -21.79 47.84 10.94
CA ARG A 244 -22.77 47.74 12.04
C ARG A 244 -22.17 47.96 13.44
N ARG A 245 -20.84 47.96 13.56
CA ARG A 245 -20.12 48.18 14.82
C ARG A 245 -19.72 49.65 15.03
N GLN A 246 -19.87 50.49 14.01
CA GLN A 246 -19.71 51.95 14.06
C GLN A 246 -21.06 52.61 14.34
#